data_AF-A0AA43TYL2-F1
#
_entry.id   AF-A0AA43TYL2-F1
#
_cell.length_a   1.000
_cell.length_b   1.000
_cell.length_c   1.000
_cell.angle_alpha   90.00
_cell.angle_beta   90.00
_cell.angle_gamma   90.00
#
_symmetry.space_group_name_H-M   'P 1'
#
loop_
_entity.id
_entity.type
_entity.pdbx_description
1 polymer ?
#
loop_
_entity_poly.entity_id
_entity_poly.type
_entity_poly.pdbx_seq_one_letter_code
_entity_poly.pdbx_strand_id
1 'polypeptide(L)'
;MHSLRSICLLLSTAFQLSHVLALNPGPDFVRLDKDDAMVIVADLQEGLYQVVRDYDTAVFRNNMIAHAGIAKLFNLPIVLTTSAETGPNGPLPKEISTMYPDAPLIRRNGEVDAWDNPDFRAAVLAQNKSQVILAGITTDVCK
;
A
#
# COMPACT_ATOMS: atom_id res chain seq x y z
N MET A 1 40.47 -19.63 47.93
CA MET A 1 39.02 -19.58 47.62
C MET A 1 38.54 -18.26 46.96
N HIS A 2 39.42 -17.34 46.54
CA HIS A 2 39.01 -16.09 45.86
C HIS A 2 39.08 -16.14 44.32
N SER A 3 39.82 -17.09 43.74
CA SER A 3 40.05 -17.12 42.28
C SER A 3 38.86 -17.67 41.46
N LEU A 4 38.08 -18.62 42.00
CA LEU A 4 36.96 -19.22 41.24
C LEU A 4 35.70 -18.33 41.17
N ARG A 5 35.48 -17.41 42.12
CA ARG A 5 34.32 -16.50 42.09
C ARG A 5 34.43 -15.43 41.00
N SER A 6 35.65 -14.96 40.71
CA SER A 6 35.89 -13.97 39.65
C SER A 6 35.74 -14.53 38.24
N ILE A 7 36.05 -15.82 38.03
CA ILE A 7 35.92 -16.49 36.72
C ILE A 7 34.43 -16.69 36.37
N CYS A 8 33.60 -17.06 37.34
CA CYS A 8 32.17 -17.26 37.13
C CYS A 8 31.42 -15.95 36.80
N LEU A 9 31.88 -14.82 37.36
CA LEU A 9 31.33 -13.49 37.10
C LEU A 9 31.71 -12.97 35.70
N LEU A 10 32.90 -13.30 35.20
CA LEU A 10 33.36 -12.89 33.86
C LEU A 10 32.64 -13.64 32.73
N LEU A 11 32.33 -14.93 32.93
CA LEU A 11 31.56 -15.73 31.97
C LEU A 11 30.09 -15.32 31.88
N SER A 12 29.46 -14.90 33.00
CA SER A 12 28.07 -14.43 32.97
C SER A 12 27.91 -13.05 32.32
N THR A 13 28.89 -12.16 32.50
CA THR A 13 28.89 -10.84 31.83
C THR A 13 29.11 -10.94 30.33
N ALA A 14 29.92 -11.91 29.86
CA ALA A 14 30.15 -12.12 28.43
C ALA A 14 28.92 -12.66 27.69
N PHE A 15 28.10 -13.48 28.36
CA PHE A 15 26.85 -14.03 27.80
C PHE A 15 25.72 -12.99 27.74
N GLN A 16 25.73 -12.01 28.65
CA GLN A 16 24.80 -10.88 28.58
C GLN A 16 25.22 -9.84 27.53
N LEU A 17 26.53 -9.64 27.31
CA LEU A 17 27.03 -8.67 26.32
C LEU A 17 26.72 -9.08 24.87
N SER A 18 26.68 -10.38 24.56
CA SER A 18 26.33 -10.89 23.23
C SER A 18 24.85 -10.67 22.87
N HIS A 19 23.96 -10.60 23.85
CA HIS A 19 22.53 -10.29 23.63
C HIS A 19 22.26 -8.79 23.49
N VAL A 20 23.13 -7.92 24.03
CA VAL A 20 22.96 -6.46 23.96
C VAL A 20 23.37 -5.90 22.60
N LEU A 21 24.24 -6.58 21.85
CA LEU A 21 24.67 -6.16 20.50
C LEU A 21 23.66 -6.48 19.38
N ALA A 22 22.59 -7.24 19.67
CA ALA A 22 21.53 -7.56 18.71
C ALA A 22 20.30 -6.63 18.84
N LEU A 23 20.42 -5.53 19.57
CA LEU A 23 19.31 -4.59 19.75
C LEU A 23 19.29 -3.60 18.59
N ASN A 24 18.46 -3.93 17.60
CA ASN A 24 17.90 -3.06 16.55
C ASN A 24 18.65 -3.09 15.20
N PRO A 25 18.37 -4.07 14.31
CA PRO A 25 18.94 -4.13 12.96
C PRO A 25 18.44 -3.02 12.01
N GLY A 26 17.72 -2.01 12.52
CA GLY A 26 16.91 -1.11 11.70
C GLY A 26 15.63 -1.80 11.22
N PRO A 27 14.72 -1.07 10.56
CA PRO A 27 13.55 -1.72 9.97
C PRO A 27 13.99 -2.77 8.94
N ASP A 28 13.35 -3.93 8.96
CA ASP A 28 13.57 -4.96 7.95
C ASP A 28 13.33 -4.37 6.56
N PHE A 29 14.33 -4.42 5.69
CA PHE A 29 14.19 -3.95 4.32
C PHE A 29 13.45 -5.01 3.48
N VAL A 30 12.13 -5.05 3.63
CA VAL A 30 11.24 -5.93 2.88
C VAL A 30 11.08 -5.36 1.47
N ARG A 31 11.67 -6.03 0.48
CA ARG A 31 11.51 -5.67 -0.94
C ARG A 31 10.15 -6.13 -1.46
N LEU A 32 9.66 -5.44 -2.48
CA LEU A 32 8.49 -5.90 -3.23
C LEU A 32 8.78 -7.25 -3.90
N ASP A 33 7.85 -8.18 -3.72
CA ASP A 33 7.80 -9.47 -4.39
C ASP A 33 6.58 -9.49 -5.30
N LYS A 34 6.81 -9.64 -6.62
CA LYS A 34 5.73 -9.70 -7.60
C LYS A 34 4.74 -10.85 -7.35
N ASP A 35 5.19 -11.90 -6.67
CA ASP A 35 4.36 -13.08 -6.40
C ASP A 35 3.52 -12.89 -5.11
N ASP A 36 3.80 -11.86 -4.31
CA ASP A 36 3.12 -11.54 -3.04
C ASP A 36 2.55 -10.10 -2.98
N ALA A 37 2.59 -9.38 -4.11
CA ALA A 37 2.06 -8.02 -4.20
C ALA A 37 0.72 -7.94 -4.94
N MET A 38 -0.09 -6.97 -4.55
CA MET A 38 -1.24 -6.46 -5.31
C MET A 38 -1.16 -4.95 -5.47
N VAL A 39 -1.91 -4.42 -6.44
CA VAL A 39 -2.06 -2.98 -6.67
C VAL A 39 -3.44 -2.52 -6.25
N ILE A 40 -3.53 -1.35 -5.63
CA ILE A 40 -4.80 -0.67 -5.37
C ILE A 40 -4.79 0.69 -6.05
N VAL A 41 -5.89 0.99 -6.75
CA VAL A 41 -6.22 2.32 -7.27
C VAL A 41 -7.37 2.86 -6.45
N ALA A 42 -7.07 3.80 -5.55
CA ALA A 42 -8.06 4.41 -4.67
C ALA A 42 -8.43 5.81 -5.16
N ASP A 43 -9.64 5.96 -5.70
CA ASP A 43 -10.26 7.25 -6.01
C ASP A 43 -9.48 8.14 -6.99
N LEU A 44 -8.60 7.55 -7.84
CA LEU A 44 -7.89 8.25 -8.90
C LEU A 44 -8.85 8.69 -10.04
N GLN A 45 -9.82 9.55 -9.72
CA GLN A 45 -10.98 9.91 -10.52
C GLN A 45 -10.76 11.24 -11.28
N GLU A 46 -11.48 11.40 -12.40
CA GLU A 46 -11.31 12.51 -13.33
C GLU A 46 -11.59 13.90 -12.73
N GLY A 47 -12.52 13.99 -11.77
CA GLY A 47 -12.80 15.24 -11.07
C GLY A 47 -11.80 15.52 -9.94
N LEU A 48 -11.37 14.49 -9.22
CA LEU A 48 -10.49 14.66 -8.06
C LEU A 48 -9.08 15.12 -8.45
N TYR A 49 -8.49 14.63 -9.55
CA TYR A 49 -7.13 15.07 -9.89
C TYR A 49 -7.03 16.55 -10.27
N GLN A 50 -8.14 17.18 -10.65
CA GLN A 50 -8.19 18.61 -10.99
C GLN A 50 -7.99 19.53 -9.78
N VAL A 51 -8.20 19.00 -8.57
CA VAL A 51 -8.02 19.75 -7.32
C VAL A 51 -6.67 19.48 -6.64
N VAL A 52 -5.82 18.63 -7.22
CA VAL A 52 -4.43 18.40 -6.79
C VAL A 52 -3.61 19.66 -7.00
N ARG A 53 -2.80 20.04 -6.00
CA ARG A 53 -1.97 21.26 -6.01
C ARG A 53 -0.51 21.05 -5.62
N ASP A 54 -0.15 19.85 -5.17
CA ASP A 54 1.22 19.46 -4.82
C ASP A 54 1.98 18.84 -6.02
N TYR A 55 1.29 18.63 -7.15
CA TYR A 55 1.86 18.17 -8.42
C TYR A 55 1.28 18.94 -9.61
N ASP A 56 2.06 19.00 -10.70
CA ASP A 56 1.53 19.42 -12.00
C ASP A 56 0.44 18.44 -12.48
N THR A 57 -0.68 18.98 -12.99
CA THR A 57 -1.86 18.19 -13.35
C THR A 57 -1.59 17.17 -14.45
N ALA A 58 -0.81 17.53 -15.48
CA ALA A 58 -0.52 16.61 -16.58
C ALA A 58 0.43 15.49 -16.13
N VAL A 59 1.43 15.83 -15.33
CA VAL A 59 2.35 14.85 -14.72
C VAL A 59 1.58 13.91 -13.79
N PHE A 60 0.70 14.44 -12.94
CA PHE A 60 -0.09 13.63 -12.01
C PHE A 60 -1.01 12.66 -12.76
N ARG A 61 -1.72 13.13 -13.79
CA ARG A 61 -2.56 12.25 -14.63
C ARG A 61 -1.75 11.13 -15.26
N ASN A 62 -0.56 11.43 -15.78
CA ASN A 62 0.33 10.42 -16.36
C ASN A 62 0.78 9.39 -15.29
N ASN A 63 1.11 9.85 -14.08
CA ASN A 63 1.52 8.99 -12.98
C ASN A 63 0.38 8.08 -12.49
N MET A 64 -0.87 8.57 -12.46
CA MET A 64 -2.05 7.77 -12.13
C MET A 64 -2.20 6.59 -13.10
N ILE A 65 -2.10 6.86 -14.40
CA ILE A 65 -2.19 5.83 -15.45
C ILE A 65 -1.00 4.88 -15.38
N ALA A 66 0.20 5.40 -15.11
CA ALA A 66 1.40 4.58 -14.94
C ALA A 66 1.28 3.63 -13.75
N HIS A 67 0.79 4.11 -12.59
CA HIS A 67 0.56 3.30 -11.40
C HIS A 67 -0.41 2.15 -11.68
N ALA A 68 -1.54 2.43 -12.32
CA ALA A 68 -2.46 1.39 -12.76
C ALA A 68 -1.73 0.40 -13.68
N GLY A 69 -0.96 0.90 -14.67
CA GLY A 69 -0.19 0.09 -15.61
C GLY A 69 0.83 -0.88 -14.99
N ILE A 70 1.34 -0.61 -13.78
CA ILE A 70 2.28 -1.51 -13.07
C ILE A 70 1.65 -2.89 -12.89
N ALA A 71 0.37 -2.97 -12.53
CA ALA A 71 -0.29 -4.26 -12.33
C ALA A 71 -0.32 -5.09 -13.62
N LYS A 72 -0.56 -4.45 -14.77
CA LYS A 72 -0.59 -5.13 -16.07
C LYS A 72 0.81 -5.55 -16.51
N LEU A 73 1.81 -4.71 -16.26
CA LEU A 73 3.20 -5.00 -16.62
C LEU A 73 3.75 -6.23 -15.89
N PHE A 74 3.41 -6.40 -14.61
CA PHE A 74 3.92 -7.47 -13.76
C PHE A 74 2.92 -8.61 -13.50
N ASN A 75 1.74 -8.56 -14.13
CA ASN A 75 0.62 -9.49 -13.90
C ASN A 75 0.20 -9.58 -12.41
N LEU A 76 0.14 -8.43 -11.73
CA LEU A 76 -0.30 -8.35 -10.34
C LEU A 76 -1.83 -8.29 -10.27
N PRO A 77 -2.46 -8.87 -9.23
CA PRO A 77 -3.84 -8.60 -8.92
C PRO A 77 -4.05 -7.10 -8.64
N ILE A 78 -5.22 -6.59 -9.02
CA ILE A 78 -5.57 -5.18 -8.83
C ILE A 78 -6.99 -5.05 -8.30
N VAL A 79 -7.19 -4.12 -7.37
CA VAL A 79 -8.51 -3.70 -6.89
C VAL A 79 -8.67 -2.21 -7.14
N LEU A 80 -9.82 -1.82 -7.68
CA LEU A 80 -10.18 -0.45 -7.99
C LEU A 80 -11.28 0.01 -7.04
N THR A 81 -11.22 1.27 -6.60
CA THR A 81 -12.33 1.89 -5.89
C THR A 81 -12.50 3.35 -6.27
N THR A 82 -13.74 3.85 -6.14
CA THR A 82 -14.12 5.24 -6.37
C THR A 82 -14.99 5.75 -5.24
N SER A 83 -14.87 7.03 -4.93
CA SER A 83 -15.76 7.76 -4.03
C SER A 83 -16.70 8.66 -4.81
N ALA A 84 -18.01 8.46 -4.65
CA ALA A 84 -19.10 9.27 -5.22
C ALA A 84 -18.91 9.57 -6.73
N GLU A 85 -18.64 8.52 -7.54
CA GLU A 85 -18.24 8.68 -8.95
C GLU A 85 -19.29 9.35 -9.86
N THR A 86 -20.56 9.34 -9.46
CA THR A 86 -21.66 10.01 -10.17
C THR A 86 -21.77 11.50 -9.83
N GLY A 87 -21.01 11.96 -8.84
CA GLY A 87 -20.94 13.35 -8.40
C GLY A 87 -19.73 14.11 -8.99
N PRO A 88 -19.32 15.22 -8.36
CA PRO A 88 -18.20 16.05 -8.82
C PRO A 88 -16.85 15.32 -8.90
N ASN A 89 -16.67 14.23 -8.14
CA ASN A 89 -15.45 13.42 -8.17
C ASN A 89 -15.26 12.74 -9.54
N GLY A 90 -16.36 12.45 -10.25
CA GLY A 90 -16.35 11.85 -11.59
C GLY A 90 -15.92 10.37 -11.60
N PRO A 91 -15.91 9.72 -12.76
CA PRO A 91 -15.49 8.33 -12.89
C PRO A 91 -13.96 8.18 -12.81
N LEU A 92 -13.47 6.94 -12.73
CA LEU A 92 -12.08 6.64 -13.08
C LEU A 92 -11.78 7.02 -14.54
N PRO A 93 -10.54 7.43 -14.86
CA PRO A 93 -10.07 7.58 -16.24
C PRO A 93 -10.39 6.34 -17.07
N LYS A 94 -10.90 6.56 -18.29
CA LYS A 94 -11.32 5.50 -19.19
C LYS A 94 -10.18 4.53 -19.50
N GLU A 95 -8.95 5.03 -19.53
CA GLU A 95 -7.73 4.25 -19.73
C GLU A 95 -7.57 3.17 -18.66
N ILE A 96 -7.85 3.48 -17.39
CA ILE A 96 -7.75 2.52 -16.28
C ILE A 96 -8.86 1.47 -16.40
N SER A 97 -10.12 1.90 -16.60
CA SER A 97 -11.26 0.98 -16.71
C SER A 97 -11.16 0.07 -17.94
N THR A 98 -10.59 0.57 -19.04
CA THR A 98 -10.36 -0.25 -20.26
C THR A 98 -9.19 -1.21 -20.07
N MET A 99 -8.19 -0.85 -19.25
CA MET A 99 -7.07 -1.73 -18.95
C MET A 99 -7.50 -2.94 -18.11
N TYR A 100 -8.53 -2.76 -17.27
CA TYR A 100 -9.01 -3.73 -16.29
C TYR A 100 -10.53 -3.89 -16.32
N PRO A 101 -11.12 -4.41 -17.42
CA PRO A 101 -12.58 -4.53 -17.54
C PRO A 101 -13.20 -5.49 -16.50
N ASP A 102 -12.42 -6.46 -16.02
CA ASP A 102 -12.87 -7.52 -15.11
C ASP A 102 -12.34 -7.36 -13.67
N ALA A 103 -11.58 -6.29 -13.38
CA ALA A 103 -11.08 -6.09 -12.02
C ALA A 103 -12.22 -5.71 -11.07
N PRO A 104 -12.15 -6.10 -9.79
CA PRO A 104 -13.07 -5.62 -8.78
C PRO A 104 -13.05 -4.09 -8.71
N LEU A 105 -14.17 -3.46 -9.05
CA LEU A 105 -14.37 -2.01 -8.97
C LEU A 105 -15.47 -1.69 -7.96
N ILE A 106 -15.05 -1.23 -6.79
CA ILE A 106 -15.94 -0.95 -5.66
C ILE A 106 -16.32 0.53 -5.66
N ARG A 107 -17.59 0.80 -5.89
CA ARG A 107 -18.15 2.16 -5.93
C ARG A 107 -18.71 2.53 -4.57
N ARG A 108 -18.03 3.42 -3.85
CA ARG A 108 -18.42 3.89 -2.52
C ARG A 108 -19.24 5.17 -2.67
N ASN A 109 -20.41 5.23 -2.04
CA ASN A 109 -21.36 6.35 -2.17
C ASN A 109 -21.52 7.13 -0.86
N GLY A 110 -20.64 6.93 0.12
CA GLY A 110 -20.67 7.66 1.38
C GLY A 110 -19.43 7.45 2.25
N GLU A 111 -18.86 6.24 2.24
CA GLU A 111 -17.62 5.97 2.96
C GLU A 111 -16.48 6.81 2.35
N VAL A 112 -15.69 7.43 3.22
CA VAL A 112 -14.54 8.25 2.83
C VAL A 112 -13.27 7.40 2.87
N ASP A 113 -13.07 6.68 3.97
CA ASP A 113 -12.10 5.59 4.10
C ASP A 113 -12.58 4.37 3.30
N ALA A 114 -11.72 3.83 2.43
CA ALA A 114 -12.08 2.70 1.58
C ALA A 114 -12.23 1.41 2.39
N TRP A 115 -11.44 1.27 3.45
CA TRP A 115 -11.48 0.15 4.37
C TRP A 115 -12.78 0.09 5.17
N ASP A 116 -13.52 1.19 5.37
CA ASP A 116 -14.83 1.14 6.00
C ASP A 116 -15.88 0.39 5.16
N ASN A 117 -15.69 0.33 3.83
CA ASN A 117 -16.58 -0.40 2.93
C ASN A 117 -16.31 -1.92 2.98
N PRO A 118 -17.31 -2.77 3.33
CA PRO A 118 -17.12 -4.21 3.47
C PRO A 118 -16.76 -4.92 2.17
N ASP A 119 -17.28 -4.45 1.03
CA ASP A 119 -17.01 -5.06 -0.27
C ASP A 119 -15.58 -4.77 -0.73
N PHE A 120 -15.06 -3.57 -0.43
CA PHE A 120 -13.65 -3.24 -0.66
C PHE A 120 -12.73 -4.13 0.17
N ARG A 121 -12.97 -4.25 1.49
CA ARG A 121 -12.20 -5.16 2.35
C ARG A 121 -12.23 -6.59 1.84
N ALA A 122 -13.40 -7.09 1.46
CA ALA A 122 -13.55 -8.44 0.93
C ALA A 122 -12.77 -8.63 -0.37
N ALA A 123 -12.83 -7.67 -1.30
CA ALA A 123 -12.10 -7.72 -2.57
C ALA A 123 -10.58 -7.70 -2.38
N VAL A 124 -10.07 -6.92 -1.43
CA VAL A 124 -8.65 -6.89 -1.06
C VAL A 124 -8.21 -8.21 -0.42
N LEU A 125 -8.94 -8.68 0.59
CA LEU A 125 -8.61 -9.93 1.30
C LEU A 125 -8.68 -11.15 0.37
N ALA A 126 -9.58 -11.14 -0.61
CA ALA A 126 -9.70 -12.21 -1.61
C ALA A 126 -8.46 -12.36 -2.51
N GLN A 127 -7.63 -11.31 -2.65
CA GLN A 127 -6.39 -11.42 -3.44
C GLN A 127 -5.30 -12.23 -2.74
N ASN A 128 -5.40 -12.40 -1.41
CA ASN A 128 -4.47 -13.17 -0.60
C ASN A 128 -2.99 -12.75 -0.82
N LYS A 129 -2.72 -11.45 -0.76
CA LYS A 129 -1.40 -10.84 -0.89
C LYS A 129 -1.00 -10.14 0.40
N SER A 130 0.26 -10.27 0.80
CA SER A 130 0.76 -9.58 2.01
C SER A 130 1.22 -8.15 1.71
N GLN A 131 1.61 -7.86 0.47
CA GLN A 131 2.13 -6.57 0.05
C GLN A 131 1.10 -5.79 -0.78
N VAL A 132 0.86 -4.53 -0.41
CA VAL A 132 -0.09 -3.65 -1.08
C VAL A 132 0.64 -2.43 -1.64
N ILE A 133 0.56 -2.27 -2.96
CA ILE A 133 1.06 -1.10 -3.69
C ILE A 133 -0.13 -0.17 -3.92
N LEU A 134 -0.31 0.79 -3.01
CA LEU A 134 -1.44 1.71 -3.00
C LEU A 134 -1.06 3.05 -3.63
N ALA A 135 -1.89 3.54 -4.54
CA ALA A 135 -1.94 4.96 -4.85
C ALA A 135 -3.39 5.43 -4.84
N GLY A 136 -3.59 6.65 -4.37
CA GLY A 136 -4.90 7.25 -4.34
C GLY A 136 -4.88 8.75 -4.13
N ILE A 137 -6.07 9.33 -4.11
CA ILE A 137 -6.28 10.77 -3.93
C ILE A 137 -7.55 11.01 -3.10
N THR A 138 -7.51 11.88 -2.07
CA THR A 138 -6.34 12.61 -1.57
C THR A 138 -5.48 11.75 -0.64
N THR A 139 -4.18 12.06 -0.58
CA THR A 139 -3.17 11.29 0.16
C THR A 139 -3.45 11.18 1.65
N ASP A 140 -4.13 12.16 2.21
CA ASP A 140 -4.43 12.33 3.63
C ASP A 140 -5.75 11.67 4.09
N VAL A 141 -6.59 11.21 3.16
CA VAL A 141 -7.98 10.83 3.48
C VAL A 141 -8.39 9.46 2.94
N CYS A 142 -8.28 9.22 1.63
CA CYS A 142 -9.08 8.20 0.92
C CYS A 142 -8.58 6.74 1.05
N LYS A 143 -7.84 6.42 2.12
CA LYS A 143 -7.21 5.09 2.31
C LYS A 143 -8.19 4.06 2.84
#